data_AF-U1HIE9-F1
#
_entry.id   AF-U1HIE9-F1
#
_cell.length_a   1.000
_cell.length_b   1.000
_cell.length_c   1.000
_cell.angle_alpha   90.00
_cell.angle_beta   90.00
_cell.angle_gamma   90.00
#
_symmetry.space_group_name_H-M   'P 1'
#
loop_
_entity.id
_entity.type
_entity.pdbx_description
1 polymer ?
#
loop_
_entity_poly.entity_id
_entity_poly.type
_entity_poly.pdbx_seq_one_letter_code
_entity_poly.pdbx_strand_id
1 'polypeptide(L)'
;MGSMDDVLNSGFPITTILLRVTGSVKATTAMLSGLFVICYWATIASIASVSRLTRAWARDGGLPRWFAFVHPKHLVPIRAVWLSLIIVMLISLLNVGSTAAFGAITALCSFALYFSYAIAIASMLYARWSSVHGGKSLELGAWNLGRYGVYINSFALTYTIYCMIWLPIPGTLPVTAVNMNYASPIFLFVFFFALFLWFLCARKHWEGPNVAIIEFIKAQE
;
A
#
# COMPACT_ATOMS: atom_id res chain seq x y z
N MET A 1 0.21 27.38 22.42
CA MET A 1 -0.36 26.80 21.19
C MET A 1 -1.14 27.92 20.53
N GLY A 2 -0.68 28.45 19.38
CA GLY A 2 -1.38 29.58 18.75
C GLY A 2 -2.72 29.16 18.13
N SER A 3 -3.41 30.07 17.43
CA SER A 3 -4.69 29.77 16.77
C SER A 3 -4.58 28.54 15.87
N MET A 4 -5.58 27.65 15.96
CA MET A 4 -5.67 26.45 15.13
C MET A 4 -5.68 26.82 13.64
N ASP A 5 -6.32 27.93 13.31
CA ASP A 5 -6.47 28.42 11.94
C ASP A 5 -5.13 28.76 11.28
N ASP A 6 -4.15 29.27 12.03
CA ASP A 6 -2.82 29.57 11.49
C ASP A 6 -2.06 28.29 11.12
N VAL A 7 -2.27 27.22 11.88
CA VAL A 7 -1.63 25.92 11.61
C VAL A 7 -2.29 25.26 10.42
N LEU A 8 -3.62 25.29 10.35
CA LEU A 8 -4.42 24.70 9.26
C LEU A 8 -4.16 25.40 7.92
N ASN A 9 -3.92 26.71 7.91
CA ASN A 9 -3.65 27.48 6.69
C ASN A 9 -2.16 27.53 6.32
N SER A 10 -1.26 26.98 7.15
CA SER A 10 0.17 26.97 6.84
C SER A 10 0.51 25.88 5.81
N GLY A 11 1.41 26.19 4.87
CA GLY A 11 1.82 25.23 3.84
C GLY A 11 2.50 23.98 4.39
N PHE A 12 3.08 24.06 5.60
CA PHE A 12 3.64 22.92 6.32
C PHE A 12 3.26 23.00 7.81
N PRO A 13 2.12 22.40 8.22
CA PRO A 13 1.62 22.47 9.60
C PRO A 13 2.62 22.00 10.66
N ILE A 14 3.45 21.01 10.32
CA ILE A 14 4.45 20.46 11.25
C ILE A 14 5.53 21.51 11.58
N THR A 15 5.96 22.32 10.61
CA THR A 15 7.03 23.30 10.84
C THR A 15 6.53 24.45 11.73
N THR A 16 5.28 24.89 11.53
CA THR A 16 4.66 25.95 12.34
C THR A 16 4.38 25.48 13.77
N ILE A 17 3.94 24.23 13.95
CA ILE A 17 3.79 23.62 15.28
C ILE A 17 5.14 23.56 16.00
N LEU A 18 6.17 23.00 15.37
CA LEU A 18 7.49 22.84 15.98
C LEU A 18 8.14 24.19 16.31
N LEU A 19 7.98 25.18 15.45
CA LEU A 19 8.45 26.54 15.69
C LEU A 19 7.75 27.19 16.88
N ARG A 20 6.43 27.01 16.99
CA ARG A 20 5.64 27.57 18.10
C ARG A 20 5.90 26.87 19.43
N VAL A 21 6.23 25.58 19.42
CA VAL A 21 6.56 24.81 20.64
C VAL A 21 7.98 25.12 21.12
N THR A 22 8.95 25.19 20.20
CA THR A 22 10.36 25.39 20.58
C THR A 22 10.75 26.85 20.77
N GLY A 23 10.02 27.80 20.17
CA GLY A 23 10.35 29.23 20.20
C GLY A 23 11.67 29.61 19.52
N SER A 24 12.34 28.66 18.86
CA SER A 24 13.66 28.85 18.26
C SER A 24 13.75 28.16 16.90
N VAL A 25 14.14 28.94 15.88
CA VAL A 25 14.36 28.46 14.52
C VAL A 25 15.45 27.38 14.48
N LYS A 26 16.49 27.52 15.31
CA LYS A 26 17.61 26.55 15.37
C LYS A 26 17.13 25.19 15.90
N ALA A 27 16.37 25.19 16.99
CA ALA A 27 15.80 23.96 17.55
C ALA A 27 14.80 23.29 16.60
N THR A 28 13.93 24.09 15.97
CA THR A 28 12.96 23.61 14.97
C THR A 28 13.66 22.95 13.79
N THR A 29 14.72 23.57 13.28
CA THR A 29 15.49 23.06 12.13
C THR A 29 16.17 21.73 12.48
N ALA A 30 16.74 21.60 13.69
CA ALA A 30 17.33 20.34 14.16
C ALA A 30 16.29 19.21 14.31
N MET A 31 15.09 19.52 14.77
CA MET A 31 13.99 18.54 14.85
C MET A 31 13.51 18.12 13.46
N LEU A 32 13.37 19.07 12.54
CA LEU A 32 12.98 18.79 11.15
C LEU A 32 14.03 17.96 10.42
N SER A 33 15.33 18.24 10.60
CA SER A 33 16.40 17.44 9.98
C SER A 33 16.37 15.99 10.48
N GLY A 34 16.11 15.77 11.77
CA GLY A 34 15.88 14.43 12.32
C GLY A 34 14.69 13.71 11.66
N LEU A 35 13.56 14.41 11.49
CA LEU A 35 12.38 13.87 10.81
C LEU A 35 12.70 13.51 9.35
N PHE A 36 13.45 14.35 8.63
CA PHE A 36 13.89 14.05 7.27
C PHE A 36 14.73 12.78 7.19
N VAL A 37 15.67 12.59 8.12
CA VAL A 37 16.48 11.36 8.18
C VAL A 37 15.61 10.13 8.36
N ILE A 38 14.62 10.18 9.27
CA ILE A 38 13.68 9.08 9.50
C ILE A 38 12.88 8.77 8.23
N CYS A 39 12.30 9.78 7.59
CA CYS A 39 11.52 9.62 6.35
C CYS A 39 12.38 9.06 5.20
N TYR A 40 13.65 9.48 5.10
CA TYR A 40 14.58 8.97 4.10
C TYR A 40 14.82 7.46 4.26
N TRP A 41 15.13 7.02 5.48
CA TRP A 41 15.33 5.59 5.77
C TRP A 41 14.05 4.77 5.58
N ALA A 42 12.89 5.29 5.99
CA ALA A 42 11.61 4.66 5.76
C ALA A 42 11.33 4.46 4.26
N THR A 43 11.65 5.46 3.44
CA THR A 43 11.47 5.37 1.97
C THR A 43 12.36 4.30 1.35
N ILE A 44 13.64 4.21 1.77
CA ILE A 44 14.55 3.15 1.32
C ILE A 44 14.00 1.76 1.68
N ALA A 45 13.52 1.59 2.92
CA ALA A 45 12.93 0.34 3.37
C ALA A 45 11.67 -0.03 2.56
N SER A 46 10.81 0.95 2.25
CA SER A 46 9.64 0.75 1.39
C SER A 46 10.02 0.31 -0.02
N ILE A 47 11.01 0.97 -0.66
CA ILE A 47 11.49 0.60 -2.00
C ILE A 47 12.06 -0.83 -1.99
N ALA A 48 12.84 -1.18 -0.96
CA ALA A 48 13.38 -2.52 -0.80
C ALA A 48 12.26 -3.56 -0.67
N SER A 49 11.22 -3.30 0.13
CA SER A 49 10.06 -4.18 0.29
C SER A 49 9.31 -4.38 -1.03
N VAL A 50 8.96 -3.30 -1.72
CA VAL A 50 8.23 -3.34 -3.00
C VAL A 50 9.03 -4.12 -4.06
N SER A 51 10.34 -3.91 -4.15
CA SER A 51 11.18 -4.62 -5.13
C SER A 51 11.14 -6.15 -4.96
N ARG A 52 11.02 -6.65 -3.71
CA ARG A 52 10.92 -8.08 -3.42
C ARG A 52 9.56 -8.64 -3.84
N LEU A 53 8.48 -7.87 -3.61
CA LEU A 53 7.13 -8.22 -4.06
C LEU A 53 7.04 -8.25 -5.60
N THR A 54 7.59 -7.24 -6.27
CA THR A 54 7.64 -7.20 -7.74
C THR A 54 8.41 -8.38 -8.32
N ARG A 55 9.55 -8.74 -7.71
CA ARG A 55 10.33 -9.92 -8.12
C ARG A 55 9.54 -11.21 -7.92
N ALA A 56 8.87 -11.38 -6.77
CA ALA A 56 8.04 -12.56 -6.50
C ALA A 56 6.92 -12.68 -7.54
N TRP A 57 6.25 -11.57 -7.85
CA TRP A 57 5.21 -11.54 -8.86
C TRP A 57 5.73 -11.86 -10.28
N ALA A 58 6.93 -11.38 -10.63
CA ALA A 58 7.59 -11.73 -11.89
C ALA A 58 8.04 -13.20 -11.96
N ARG A 59 8.47 -13.78 -10.84
CA ARG A 59 8.81 -15.21 -10.73
C ARG A 59 7.58 -16.09 -10.96
N ASP A 60 6.45 -15.66 -10.41
CA ASP A 60 5.18 -16.38 -10.50
C ASP A 60 4.46 -16.08 -11.83
N GLY A 61 5.13 -15.46 -12.82
CA GLY A 61 4.61 -15.25 -14.18
C GLY A 61 3.64 -14.08 -14.35
N GLY A 62 3.46 -13.24 -13.32
CA GLY A 62 2.58 -12.06 -13.39
C GLY A 62 3.22 -10.82 -14.05
N LEU A 63 4.54 -10.81 -14.19
CA LEU A 63 5.31 -9.79 -14.90
C LEU A 63 6.35 -10.47 -15.80
N PRO A 64 6.92 -9.76 -16.79
CA PRO A 64 8.01 -10.30 -17.60
C PRO A 64 9.12 -10.87 -16.71
N ARG A 65 9.55 -12.12 -16.99
CA ARG A 65 10.59 -12.84 -16.22
C ARG A 65 11.89 -12.04 -16.08
N TRP A 66 12.11 -11.04 -16.93
CA TRP A 66 13.21 -10.09 -16.85
C TRP A 66 13.32 -9.37 -15.49
N PHE A 67 12.19 -9.09 -14.82
CA PHE A 67 12.14 -8.48 -13.49
C PHE A 67 12.37 -9.47 -12.34
N ALA A 68 12.31 -10.79 -12.60
CA ALA A 68 12.58 -11.82 -11.60
C ALA A 68 14.09 -12.02 -11.33
N PHE A 69 14.95 -11.44 -12.19
CA PHE A 69 16.40 -11.58 -12.13
C PHE A 69 17.01 -10.93 -10.87
N VAL A 70 17.87 -11.68 -10.19
CA VAL A 70 18.62 -11.22 -9.01
C VAL A 70 20.08 -11.07 -9.36
N HIS A 71 20.69 -9.96 -8.96
CA HIS A 71 22.11 -9.73 -9.23
C HIS A 71 22.98 -10.68 -8.38
N PRO A 72 23.93 -11.43 -8.98
CA PRO A 72 24.69 -12.47 -8.27
C PRO A 72 25.57 -11.91 -7.14
N LYS A 73 26.12 -10.71 -7.30
CA LYS A 73 27.00 -10.07 -6.29
C LYS A 73 26.25 -9.36 -5.17
N HIS A 74 25.08 -8.80 -5.46
CA HIS A 74 24.35 -7.93 -4.52
C HIS A 74 23.13 -8.63 -3.93
N LEU A 75 22.75 -9.79 -4.47
CA LEU A 75 21.58 -10.59 -4.04
C LEU A 75 20.26 -9.80 -3.99
N VAL A 76 20.19 -8.71 -4.77
CA VAL A 76 19.04 -7.80 -4.85
C VAL A 76 18.50 -7.75 -6.28
N PRO A 77 17.17 -7.69 -6.47
CA PRO A 77 16.55 -7.54 -7.79
C PRO A 77 16.66 -6.08 -8.29
N ILE A 78 17.84 -5.69 -8.77
CA ILE A 78 18.15 -4.31 -9.20
C ILE A 78 17.14 -3.77 -10.23
N ARG A 79 16.68 -4.62 -11.16
CA ARG A 79 15.70 -4.23 -12.19
C ARG A 79 14.35 -3.87 -11.59
N ALA A 80 13.91 -4.61 -10.58
CA ALA A 80 12.66 -4.31 -9.87
C ALA A 80 12.77 -3.03 -9.04
N VAL A 81 13.95 -2.74 -8.48
CA VAL A 81 14.23 -1.48 -7.78
C VAL A 81 14.14 -0.29 -8.73
N TRP A 82 14.74 -0.37 -9.91
CA TRP A 82 14.63 0.71 -10.90
C TRP A 82 13.20 0.93 -11.38
N LEU A 83 12.43 -0.15 -11.57
CA LEU A 83 11.02 -0.04 -11.94
C LEU A 83 10.22 0.75 -10.89
N SER A 84 10.35 0.42 -9.62
CA SER A 84 9.63 1.13 -8.56
C SER A 84 10.10 2.59 -8.42
N LEU A 85 11.40 2.86 -8.53
CA LEU A 85 11.95 4.21 -8.53
C LEU A 85 11.40 5.06 -9.67
N ILE A 86 11.39 4.54 -10.90
CA ILE A 86 10.89 5.27 -12.07
C ILE A 86 9.41 5.59 -11.91
N ILE A 87 8.59 4.63 -11.47
CA ILE A 87 7.16 4.85 -11.23
C ILE A 87 6.95 5.94 -10.16
N VAL A 88 7.67 5.88 -9.04
CA VAL A 88 7.57 6.90 -7.99
C VAL A 88 7.99 8.27 -8.51
N MET A 89 9.09 8.38 -9.26
CA MET A 89 9.54 9.64 -9.86
C MET A 89 8.49 10.22 -10.81
N LEU A 90 7.88 9.40 -11.66
CA LEU A 90 6.81 9.83 -12.57
C LEU A 90 5.57 10.33 -11.81
N ILE A 91 5.18 9.66 -10.73
CA ILE A 91 4.08 10.10 -9.87
C ILE A 91 4.44 11.42 -9.16
N SER A 92 5.69 11.57 -8.70
CA SER A 92 6.16 12.81 -8.06
C SER A 92 6.14 14.00 -9.03
N LEU A 93 6.38 13.79 -10.33
CA LEU A 93 6.26 14.85 -11.33
C LEU A 93 4.84 15.44 -11.44
N LEU A 94 3.80 14.67 -11.11
CA LEU A 94 2.41 15.17 -11.15
C LEU A 94 2.15 16.29 -10.15
N ASN A 95 2.92 16.35 -9.06
CA ASN A 95 2.85 17.44 -8.10
C ASN A 95 3.21 18.80 -8.72
N VAL A 96 4.05 18.82 -9.76
CA VAL A 96 4.40 20.06 -10.49
C VAL A 96 3.22 20.60 -11.30
N GLY A 97 2.38 19.70 -11.84
CA GLY A 97 1.23 20.08 -12.66
C GLY A 97 0.01 20.49 -11.82
N SER A 98 -0.30 19.73 -10.77
CA SER A 98 -1.44 20.04 -9.91
C SER A 98 -1.34 19.33 -8.55
N THR A 99 -1.47 20.10 -7.47
CA THR A 99 -1.56 19.58 -6.10
C THR A 99 -2.84 18.78 -5.88
N ALA A 100 -3.93 19.12 -6.58
CA ALA A 100 -5.18 18.35 -6.54
C ALA A 100 -5.01 16.96 -7.17
N ALA A 101 -4.30 16.87 -8.31
CA ALA A 101 -4.01 15.59 -8.95
C ALA A 101 -3.13 14.69 -8.07
N PHE A 102 -2.09 15.26 -7.45
CA PHE A 102 -1.25 14.53 -6.51
C PHE A 102 -2.03 14.06 -5.26
N GLY A 103 -2.91 14.92 -4.72
CA GLY A 103 -3.79 14.57 -3.61
C GLY A 103 -4.73 13.41 -3.95
N ALA A 104 -5.33 13.43 -5.15
CA ALA A 104 -6.20 12.35 -5.63
C ALA A 104 -5.45 11.01 -5.76
N ILE A 105 -4.21 11.02 -6.28
CA ILE A 105 -3.38 9.81 -6.38
C ILE A 105 -2.96 9.30 -5.01
N THR A 106 -2.62 10.18 -4.08
CA THR A 106 -2.28 9.78 -2.71
C THR A 106 -3.47 9.12 -2.03
N ALA A 107 -4.67 9.68 -2.20
CA ALA A 107 -5.90 9.07 -1.71
C ALA A 107 -6.18 7.71 -2.39
N LEU A 108 -5.94 7.60 -3.71
CA LEU A 108 -6.06 6.35 -4.46
C LEU A 108 -5.10 5.27 -3.91
N CYS A 109 -3.85 5.62 -3.62
CA CYS A 109 -2.87 4.70 -3.03
C CYS A 109 -3.33 4.18 -1.66
N SER A 110 -3.84 5.07 -0.81
CA SER A 110 -4.41 4.70 0.49
C SER A 110 -5.62 3.77 0.33
N PHE A 111 -6.50 4.08 -0.62
CA PHE A 111 -7.66 3.23 -0.94
C PHE A 111 -7.23 1.83 -1.41
N ALA A 112 -6.26 1.75 -2.32
CA ALA A 112 -5.72 0.49 -2.82
C ALA A 112 -5.06 -0.35 -1.71
N LEU A 113 -4.41 0.30 -0.75
CA LEU A 113 -3.83 -0.35 0.42
C LEU A 113 -4.92 -0.95 1.33
N TYR A 114 -5.97 -0.19 1.64
CA TYR A 114 -7.11 -0.72 2.40
C TYR A 114 -7.80 -1.87 1.67
N PHE A 115 -7.94 -1.77 0.34
CA PHE A 115 -8.49 -2.85 -0.47
C PHE A 115 -7.63 -4.11 -0.41
N SER A 116 -6.29 -3.97 -0.48
CA SER A 116 -5.37 -5.10 -0.33
C SER A 116 -5.50 -5.76 1.05
N TYR A 117 -5.68 -4.98 2.12
CA TYR A 117 -5.92 -5.51 3.45
C TYR A 117 -7.28 -6.20 3.55
N ALA A 118 -8.32 -5.65 2.95
CA ALA A 118 -9.63 -6.28 2.90
C ALA A 118 -9.56 -7.67 2.24
N ILE A 119 -8.85 -7.81 1.11
CA ILE A 119 -8.64 -9.10 0.44
C ILE A 119 -7.88 -10.08 1.34
N ALA A 120 -6.79 -9.64 1.98
CA ALA A 120 -5.98 -10.51 2.84
C ALA A 120 -6.78 -10.99 4.06
N ILE A 121 -7.53 -10.10 4.72
CA ILE A 121 -8.36 -10.43 5.89
C ILE A 121 -9.53 -11.33 5.48
N ALA A 122 -10.19 -11.02 4.36
CA ALA A 122 -11.29 -11.83 3.84
C ALA A 122 -10.84 -13.23 3.44
N SER A 123 -9.69 -13.37 2.78
CA SER A 123 -9.15 -14.68 2.42
C SER A 123 -8.78 -15.51 3.66
N MET A 124 -8.24 -14.88 4.69
CA MET A 124 -7.96 -15.54 5.98
C MET A 124 -9.24 -15.99 6.69
N LEU A 125 -10.29 -15.16 6.70
CA LEU A 125 -11.60 -15.53 7.26
C LEU A 125 -12.25 -16.66 6.47
N TYR A 126 -12.22 -16.58 5.14
CA TYR A 126 -12.76 -17.61 4.26
C TYR A 126 -12.05 -18.95 4.47
N ALA A 127 -10.71 -18.95 4.54
CA ALA A 127 -9.94 -20.15 4.74
C ALA A 127 -10.23 -20.79 6.12
N ARG A 128 -10.37 -19.97 7.18
CA ARG A 128 -10.80 -20.45 8.51
C ARG A 128 -12.20 -21.03 8.49
N TRP A 129 -13.14 -20.36 7.82
CA TRP A 129 -14.51 -20.83 7.68
C TRP A 129 -14.58 -22.16 6.91
N SER A 130 -13.85 -22.26 5.80
CA SER A 130 -13.75 -23.48 4.98
C SER A 130 -13.17 -24.65 5.79
N SER A 131 -12.12 -24.42 6.59
CA SER A 131 -11.52 -25.47 7.44
C SER A 131 -12.47 -26.01 8.52
N VAL A 132 -13.45 -25.22 8.99
CA VAL A 132 -14.46 -25.65 9.96
C VAL A 132 -15.58 -26.47 9.31
N HIS A 133 -15.89 -26.20 8.03
CA HIS A 133 -16.99 -26.82 7.28
C HIS A 133 -16.55 -27.97 6.36
N GLY A 134 -15.44 -28.65 6.68
CA GLY A 134 -14.97 -29.83 5.94
C GLY A 134 -14.07 -29.55 4.73
N GLY A 135 -13.56 -28.32 4.58
CA GLY A 135 -12.50 -27.97 3.63
C GLY A 135 -11.12 -28.46 4.06
N LYS A 136 -10.08 -28.13 3.26
CA LYS A 136 -8.68 -28.45 3.61
C LYS A 136 -8.34 -27.88 4.99
N SER A 137 -7.74 -28.71 5.85
CA SER A 137 -7.32 -28.31 7.19
C SER A 137 -6.33 -27.16 7.09
N LEU A 138 -6.65 -26.04 7.73
CA LEU A 138 -5.77 -24.89 7.73
C LEU A 138 -4.63 -25.16 8.72
N GLU A 139 -3.43 -25.41 8.19
CA GLU A 139 -2.21 -25.44 8.99
C GLU A 139 -1.97 -24.03 9.54
N LEU A 140 -2.34 -23.83 10.80
CA LEU A 140 -2.05 -22.58 11.51
C LEU A 140 -0.55 -22.54 11.82
N GLY A 141 0.08 -21.39 11.61
CA GLY A 141 1.48 -21.20 11.96
C GLY A 141 1.74 -21.38 13.46
N ALA A 142 3.02 -21.45 13.84
CA ALA A 142 3.47 -21.65 15.22
C ALA A 142 2.82 -20.71 16.24
N TRP A 143 2.42 -19.51 15.79
CA TRP A 143 1.60 -18.59 16.56
C TRP A 143 0.18 -18.50 16.00
N ASN A 144 -0.81 -18.74 16.85
CA ASN A 144 -2.21 -18.59 16.50
C ASN A 144 -3.02 -17.98 17.67
N LEU A 145 -4.00 -17.14 17.33
CA LEU A 145 -4.99 -16.62 18.28
C LEU A 145 -6.19 -17.56 18.48
N GLY A 146 -6.09 -18.81 18.02
CA GLY A 146 -7.19 -19.78 18.05
C GLY A 146 -8.51 -19.19 17.53
N ARG A 147 -9.52 -19.23 18.40
CA ARG A 147 -10.89 -18.74 18.14
C ARG A 147 -11.01 -17.22 18.12
N TYR A 148 -10.17 -16.51 18.88
CA TYR A 148 -10.18 -15.04 18.92
C TYR A 148 -9.79 -14.41 17.58
N GLY A 149 -9.03 -15.14 16.76
CA GLY A 149 -8.66 -14.69 15.42
C GLY A 149 -9.86 -14.41 14.52
N VAL A 150 -10.98 -15.12 14.68
CA VAL A 150 -12.19 -14.88 13.87
C VAL A 150 -12.83 -13.54 14.22
N TYR A 151 -13.01 -13.26 15.52
CA TYR A 151 -13.62 -12.00 15.96
C TYR A 151 -12.77 -10.78 15.60
N ILE A 152 -11.46 -10.87 15.80
CA ILE A 152 -10.53 -9.78 15.47
C ILE A 152 -10.48 -9.53 13.97
N ASN A 153 -10.41 -10.58 13.15
CA ASN A 153 -10.41 -10.43 11.70
C ASN A 153 -11.74 -9.89 11.18
N SER A 154 -12.88 -10.31 11.74
CA SER A 154 -14.19 -9.77 11.38
C SER A 154 -14.31 -8.29 11.71
N PHE A 155 -13.85 -7.88 12.90
CA PHE A 155 -13.79 -6.47 13.29
C PHE A 155 -12.86 -5.67 12.36
N ALA A 156 -11.65 -6.17 12.09
CA ALA A 156 -10.69 -5.53 11.20
C ALA A 156 -11.25 -5.37 9.77
N LEU A 157 -11.95 -6.39 9.26
CA LEU A 157 -12.60 -6.32 7.95
C LEU A 157 -13.69 -5.23 7.94
N THR A 158 -14.55 -5.21 8.96
CA THR A 158 -15.63 -4.23 9.09
C THR A 158 -15.09 -2.80 9.16
N TYR A 159 -14.04 -2.60 9.96
CA TYR A 159 -13.37 -1.30 10.07
C TYR A 159 -12.67 -0.90 8.77
N THR A 160 -12.05 -1.84 8.06
CA THR A 160 -11.43 -1.58 6.75
C THR A 160 -12.48 -1.15 5.72
N ILE A 161 -13.64 -1.82 5.69
CA ILE A 161 -14.77 -1.44 4.81
C ILE A 161 -15.29 -0.05 5.19
N TYR A 162 -15.41 0.25 6.49
CA TYR A 162 -15.77 1.59 6.95
C TYR A 162 -14.78 2.64 6.43
N CYS A 163 -13.47 2.44 6.60
CA CYS A 163 -12.46 3.37 6.08
C CYS A 163 -12.57 3.55 4.56
N MET A 164 -12.79 2.48 3.81
CA MET A 164 -12.96 2.55 2.35
C MET A 164 -14.17 3.39 1.93
N ILE A 165 -15.28 3.37 2.69
CA ILE A 165 -16.47 4.19 2.37
C ILE A 165 -16.19 5.67 2.63
N TRP A 166 -15.51 6.00 3.72
CA TRP A 166 -15.32 7.39 4.15
C TRP A 166 -14.12 8.09 3.51
N LEU A 167 -13.09 7.36 3.10
CA LEU A 167 -11.87 7.93 2.52
C LEU A 167 -12.06 8.74 1.22
N PRO A 168 -12.94 8.35 0.27
CA PRO A 168 -13.18 9.14 -0.94
C PRO A 168 -14.14 10.32 -0.74
N ILE A 169 -14.72 10.50 0.46
CA ILE A 169 -15.65 11.60 0.72
C ILE A 169 -14.86 12.91 0.92
N PRO A 170 -15.19 14.00 0.20
CA PRO A 170 -14.50 15.28 0.35
C PRO A 170 -14.78 15.90 1.72
N GLY A 171 -13.74 16.43 2.36
CA GLY A 171 -13.81 17.02 3.71
C GLY A 171 -14.37 18.44 3.76
N THR A 172 -14.58 19.10 2.62
CA THR A 172 -15.10 20.48 2.55
C THR A 172 -16.22 20.61 1.52
N LEU A 173 -17.29 21.32 1.91
CA LEU A 173 -18.41 21.70 1.05
C LEU A 173 -18.27 23.20 0.70
N PRO A 174 -18.62 23.65 -0.51
CA PRO A 174 -19.19 22.89 -1.63
C PRO A 174 -18.14 22.09 -2.43
N VAL A 175 -18.55 20.92 -2.96
CA VAL A 175 -17.69 20.08 -3.80
C VAL A 175 -17.60 20.71 -5.20
N THR A 176 -16.41 21.17 -5.57
CA THR A 176 -16.11 21.62 -6.93
C THR A 176 -15.31 20.55 -7.67
N ALA A 177 -15.29 20.60 -9.01
CA ALA A 177 -14.48 19.69 -9.83
C ALA A 177 -12.96 19.76 -9.51
N VAL A 178 -12.52 20.84 -8.85
CA VAL A 178 -11.12 21.01 -8.45
C VAL A 178 -10.84 20.40 -7.07
N ASN A 179 -11.86 20.30 -6.21
CA ASN A 179 -11.74 19.85 -4.82
C ASN A 179 -12.30 18.44 -4.58
N MET A 180 -12.89 17.80 -5.60
CA MET A 180 -13.42 16.45 -5.46
C MET A 180 -12.30 15.42 -5.36
N ASN A 181 -12.40 14.50 -4.40
CA ASN A 181 -11.48 13.38 -4.31
C ASN A 181 -11.84 12.34 -5.38
N TYR A 182 -11.05 12.31 -6.46
CA TYR A 182 -11.25 11.39 -7.59
C TYR A 182 -10.74 9.96 -7.33
N ALA A 183 -10.32 9.63 -6.10
CA ALA A 183 -9.77 8.31 -5.79
C ALA A 183 -10.74 7.16 -6.10
N SER A 184 -12.03 7.26 -5.72
CA SER A 184 -13.00 6.18 -5.94
C SER A 184 -13.33 5.91 -7.42
N PRO A 185 -13.66 6.91 -8.27
CA PRO A 185 -13.93 6.63 -9.68
C PRO A 185 -12.69 6.12 -10.42
N ILE A 186 -11.49 6.67 -10.13
CA ILE A 186 -10.24 6.18 -10.73
C ILE A 186 -9.98 4.73 -10.29
N PHE A 187 -10.18 4.42 -9.01
CA PHE A 187 -10.01 3.06 -8.50
C PHE A 187 -10.96 2.07 -9.19
N LEU A 188 -12.25 2.40 -9.27
CA LEU A 188 -13.24 1.53 -9.92
C LEU A 188 -12.88 1.30 -11.39
N PHE A 189 -12.47 2.34 -12.11
CA PHE A 189 -12.02 2.22 -13.50
C PHE A 189 -10.84 1.24 -13.62
N VAL A 190 -9.80 1.42 -12.80
CA VAL A 190 -8.61 0.54 -12.81
C VAL A 190 -8.98 -0.89 -12.40
N PHE A 191 -9.86 -1.06 -11.42
CA PHE A 191 -10.31 -2.36 -10.95
C PHE A 191 -11.07 -3.13 -12.03
N PHE A 192 -12.05 -2.49 -12.68
CA PHE A 192 -12.79 -3.12 -13.77
C PHE A 192 -11.90 -3.40 -14.99
N PHE A 193 -10.95 -2.50 -15.28
CA PHE A 193 -9.97 -2.74 -16.33
C PHE A 193 -9.07 -3.94 -16.02
N ALA A 194 -8.62 -4.08 -14.77
CA ALA A 194 -7.85 -5.24 -14.33
C ALA A 194 -8.67 -6.54 -14.41
N LEU A 195 -9.94 -6.52 -14.00
CA LEU A 195 -10.85 -7.67 -14.15
C LEU A 195 -11.07 -8.03 -15.63
N PHE A 196 -11.22 -7.04 -16.48
CA PHE A 196 -11.37 -7.26 -17.92
C PHE A 196 -10.12 -7.92 -18.53
N LEU A 197 -8.93 -7.40 -18.23
CA LEU A 197 -7.66 -8.01 -18.64
C LEU A 197 -7.46 -9.42 -18.07
N TRP A 198 -7.96 -9.66 -16.85
CA TRP A 198 -7.94 -10.97 -16.24
C TRP A 198 -8.70 -12.01 -17.07
N PHE A 199 -9.95 -11.70 -17.43
CA PHE A 199 -10.79 -12.62 -18.19
C PHE A 199 -10.33 -12.79 -19.65
N LEU A 200 -9.74 -11.76 -20.26
CA LEU A 200 -9.24 -11.83 -21.62
C LEU A 200 -7.92 -12.60 -21.76
N CYS A 201 -6.90 -12.20 -20.97
CA CYS A 201 -5.52 -12.66 -21.17
C CYS A 201 -4.98 -13.42 -19.97
N ALA A 202 -5.07 -12.85 -18.76
CA ALA A 202 -4.31 -13.36 -17.62
C ALA A 202 -4.77 -14.75 -17.17
N ARG A 203 -6.08 -15.05 -17.22
CA ARG A 203 -6.62 -16.38 -16.89
C ARG A 203 -6.04 -17.50 -17.77
N LYS A 204 -5.61 -17.18 -19.00
CA LYS A 204 -5.07 -18.16 -19.95
C LYS A 204 -3.54 -18.28 -19.91
N HIS A 205 -2.84 -17.22 -19.51
CA HIS A 205 -1.37 -17.14 -19.56
C HIS A 205 -0.70 -17.22 -18.18
N TRP A 206 -1.46 -17.05 -17.09
CA TRP A 206 -0.92 -17.13 -15.74
C TRP A 206 -1.08 -18.54 -15.18
N GLU A 207 0.04 -19.24 -15.05
CA GLU A 207 0.13 -20.60 -14.48
C GLU A 207 -0.13 -20.63 -12.95
N GLY A 208 -0.29 -19.45 -12.33
CA GLY A 208 -0.49 -19.29 -10.89
C GLY A 208 0.82 -19.29 -10.10
N PRO A 209 0.74 -19.20 -8.76
CA PRO A 209 1.91 -19.29 -7.88
C PRO A 209 2.65 -20.62 -8.10
N ASN A 210 3.97 -20.59 -8.21
CA ASN A 210 4.76 -21.80 -8.41
C ASN A 210 4.72 -22.69 -7.14
N VAL A 211 3.77 -23.62 -7.12
CA VAL A 211 3.47 -24.49 -5.97
C VAL A 211 4.67 -25.33 -5.57
N ALA A 212 5.52 -25.73 -6.52
CA ALA A 212 6.73 -26.51 -6.24
C ALA A 212 7.74 -25.76 -5.35
N ILE A 213 7.84 -24.44 -5.48
CA ILE A 213 8.70 -23.62 -4.60
C ILE A 213 8.08 -23.54 -3.20
N ILE A 214 6.75 -23.43 -3.10
CA ILE A 214 6.03 -23.37 -1.83
C ILE A 214 6.19 -24.68 -1.07
N GLU A 215 6.06 -25.82 -1.76
CA GLU A 215 6.27 -27.15 -1.20
C GLU A 215 7.73 -27.37 -0.78
N PHE A 216 8.70 -26.91 -1.58
CA PHE A 216 10.12 -26.97 -1.20
C PHE A 216 10.42 -26.18 0.08
N ILE A 217 9.87 -24.96 0.23
CA ILE A 217 10.04 -24.16 1.44
C ILE A 217 9.38 -24.86 2.64
N LYS A 218 8.16 -25.37 2.48
CA LYS A 218 7.47 -26.13 3.54
C LYS A 218 8.21 -27.40 3.95
N ALA A 219 8.94 -28.05 3.03
CA ALA A 219 9.73 -29.24 3.33
C ALA A 219 11.06 -28.93 4.06
N GLN A 220 11.46 -27.67 4.14
CA GLN A 220 12.66 -27.22 4.86
C GLN A 220 12.35 -26.62 6.24
N GLU A 221 11.07 -26.37 6.57
CA GLU A 221 10.57 -26.00 7.90
C GLU A 221 10.19 -27.25 8.70
#